data_AF-A0A7Y5LBA2-F1
#
_entry.id   AF-A0A7Y5LBA2-F1
#
_cell.length_a   1.000
_cell.length_b   1.000
_cell.length_c   1.000
_cell.angle_alpha   90.00
_cell.angle_beta   90.00
_cell.angle_gamma   90.00
#
_symmetry.space_group_name_H-M   'P 1'
#
loop_
_entity.id
_entity.type
_entity.pdbx_description
1 polymer ?
#
loop_
_entity_poly.entity_id
_entity_poly.type
_entity_poly.pdbx_seq_one_letter_code
_entity_poly.pdbx_strand_id
1 'polypeptide(L)'
;VEHYGNINVTAGNFSIGRGSQGSGAGTTIWNLHEGNFSMANATTQNSNPTPGNAKFVFTKDGGVQNLLLSNVTYAGGGLPIQVDSAATLNMDTTAVGGNGAFILSPGATLQTAHPGGLNAAIATTGVVTLSEAANFTFNGTQAQAVGALLPDTLGVLTLSNPAGVAFNDTVRSAKLVVSPGTLMRIDSLGSVTADSGSVGGTVINKGELVAVAPLDFTNGSVYEHARDGGSVPSGVWNEGSTALFTGVTTTAPENRGQDYYHLTLNTPGMVSNRDLALDGNTIHGNLTVINTGLSRWQLVGGSSGTVTIRGDVIMESGQLATQGTSSATNVVVEHYGDVNVSGGNFSIGRGSQGSGTGTTIWNLHEGNFSMANATTQNSNPTPGNAKFVFTKDGGTQNLTLSNVTYGGGGLPIQVDSSATLNMDTTAVGGNGTFILSQNATLATAHAGGIAGAVQSTGALTFNEAASYILNGTVAQVTSTLMPDTVNGLAINNEAGVVLSQATVINGVLRLMAGEFDNTIPFKLGTNGSISYEGGRLKVPVSVEERESELPKEFALFQNYPNPFNP
;
A
#
# COMPACT_ATOMS: atom_id res chain seq x y z
N VAL A 1 32.93 -20.89 41.93
CA VAL A 1 32.67 -19.61 42.61
C VAL A 1 31.31 -19.16 42.17
N GLU A 2 30.37 -19.02 43.09
CA GLU A 2 29.04 -18.48 42.79
C GLU A 2 29.07 -16.98 43.13
N HIS A 3 28.79 -16.13 42.14
CA HIS A 3 28.91 -14.68 42.27
C HIS A 3 27.61 -13.98 41.89
N TYR A 4 27.16 -13.05 42.73
CA TYR A 4 25.84 -12.39 42.63
C TYR A 4 25.94 -10.86 42.52
N GLY A 5 27.13 -10.31 42.37
CA GLY A 5 27.36 -8.86 42.33
C GLY A 5 28.06 -8.40 41.06
N ASN A 6 28.35 -7.11 40.98
CA ASN A 6 29.22 -6.62 39.91
C ASN A 6 30.67 -7.09 40.13
N ILE A 7 31.35 -7.48 39.07
CA ILE A 7 32.82 -7.62 39.05
C ILE A 7 33.36 -6.36 38.40
N ASN A 8 34.13 -5.57 39.15
CA ASN A 8 34.73 -4.33 38.66
C ASN A 8 36.25 -4.38 38.90
N VAL A 9 37.01 -4.58 37.83
CA VAL A 9 38.47 -4.58 37.86
C VAL A 9 38.96 -3.28 37.23
N THR A 10 39.44 -2.34 38.03
CA THR A 10 39.81 -0.99 37.56
C THR A 10 41.30 -0.80 37.27
N ALA A 11 42.14 -1.70 37.79
CA ALA A 11 43.58 -1.79 37.51
C ALA A 11 44.14 -3.13 38.03
N GLY A 12 45.35 -3.49 37.63
CA GLY A 12 46.10 -4.63 38.18
C GLY A 12 45.90 -5.94 37.44
N ASN A 13 46.13 -7.06 38.12
CA ASN A 13 46.06 -8.41 37.54
C ASN A 13 44.83 -9.15 38.05
N PHE A 14 43.91 -9.54 37.17
CA PHE A 14 42.79 -10.41 37.49
C PHE A 14 42.89 -11.67 36.64
N SER A 15 43.29 -12.78 37.25
CA SER A 15 43.62 -14.03 36.55
C SER A 15 42.83 -15.20 37.08
N ILE A 16 42.51 -16.15 36.21
CA ILE A 16 41.80 -17.38 36.56
C ILE A 16 42.70 -18.60 36.27
N GLY A 17 42.67 -19.62 37.12
CA GLY A 17 43.45 -20.85 36.91
C GLY A 17 44.98 -20.70 37.07
N ARG A 18 45.46 -19.71 37.86
CA ARG A 18 46.90 -19.51 38.17
C ARG A 18 47.44 -20.59 39.13
N GLY A 19 48.51 -21.29 38.71
CA GLY A 19 49.25 -22.28 39.50
C GLY A 19 49.73 -23.46 38.64
N SER A 20 50.75 -24.22 39.09
CA SER A 20 51.18 -25.45 38.39
C SER A 20 50.11 -26.52 38.51
N GLN A 21 49.06 -26.42 37.71
CA GLN A 21 48.10 -27.48 37.46
C GLN A 21 48.84 -28.55 36.67
N GLY A 22 49.71 -29.31 37.35
CA GLY A 22 50.37 -30.47 36.77
C GLY A 22 49.31 -31.34 36.13
N SER A 23 49.47 -31.62 34.83
CA SER A 23 48.57 -32.33 33.92
C SER A 23 47.28 -31.65 33.43
N GLY A 24 46.94 -30.41 33.84
CA GLY A 24 45.78 -29.69 33.28
C GLY A 24 44.38 -30.20 33.70
N ALA A 25 44.31 -31.00 34.78
CA ALA A 25 43.09 -31.68 35.22
C ALA A 25 42.12 -30.86 36.11
N GLY A 26 42.58 -29.80 36.77
CA GLY A 26 41.74 -28.98 37.67
C GLY A 26 40.81 -28.01 36.94
N THR A 27 39.63 -27.74 37.52
CA THR A 27 38.67 -26.75 37.01
C THR A 27 38.57 -25.52 37.92
N THR A 28 38.28 -24.36 37.33
CA THR A 28 38.01 -23.09 38.03
C THR A 28 36.87 -22.39 37.31
N ILE A 29 35.67 -22.45 37.88
CA ILE A 29 34.46 -21.90 37.27
C ILE A 29 33.92 -20.77 38.15
N TRP A 30 33.65 -19.62 37.54
CA TRP A 30 32.94 -18.50 38.16
C TRP A 30 31.56 -18.37 37.52
N ASN A 31 30.52 -18.79 38.23
CA ASN A 31 29.14 -18.62 37.80
C ASN A 31 28.66 -17.24 38.26
N LEU A 32 28.30 -16.39 37.30
CA LEU A 32 27.88 -15.01 37.48
C LEU A 32 26.34 -14.97 37.34
N HIS A 33 25.64 -15.18 38.45
CA HIS A 33 24.17 -15.19 38.47
C HIS A 33 23.55 -13.82 38.30
N GLU A 34 24.27 -12.79 38.75
CA GLU A 34 23.81 -11.42 38.76
C GLU A 34 24.98 -10.46 38.51
N GLY A 35 24.63 -9.18 38.28
CA GLY A 35 25.60 -8.11 38.09
C GLY A 35 26.31 -8.12 36.74
N ASN A 36 27.00 -7.01 36.46
CA ASN A 36 27.80 -6.80 35.26
C ASN A 36 29.27 -7.18 35.51
N PHE A 37 30.00 -7.48 34.43
CA PHE A 37 31.44 -7.67 34.44
C PHE A 37 32.10 -6.47 33.74
N SER A 38 32.95 -5.73 34.46
CA SER A 38 33.79 -4.69 33.87
C SER A 38 35.26 -4.89 34.22
N MET A 39 36.13 -4.69 33.22
CA MET A 39 37.57 -4.69 33.41
C MET A 39 38.22 -3.59 32.57
N ALA A 40 38.94 -2.70 33.25
CA ALA A 40 39.60 -1.54 32.66
C ALA A 40 41.06 -1.45 33.12
N ASN A 41 41.97 -1.11 32.21
CA ASN A 41 43.40 -0.87 32.51
C ASN A 41 44.05 -2.01 33.32
N ALA A 42 43.68 -3.25 33.00
CA ALA A 42 44.05 -4.42 33.77
C ALA A 42 44.62 -5.51 32.87
N THR A 43 45.37 -6.42 33.47
CA THR A 43 45.91 -7.59 32.81
C THR A 43 45.14 -8.84 33.24
N THR A 44 44.73 -9.65 32.28
CA THR A 44 44.17 -10.99 32.53
C THR A 44 45.14 -12.07 32.07
N GLN A 45 45.08 -13.21 32.75
CA GLN A 45 45.82 -14.42 32.43
C GLN A 45 44.97 -15.64 32.74
N ASN A 46 45.13 -16.67 31.93
CA ASN A 46 44.65 -18.02 32.15
C ASN A 46 45.81 -18.98 31.87
N SER A 47 46.27 -19.70 32.88
CA SER A 47 47.38 -20.67 32.77
C SER A 47 46.91 -22.12 32.72
N ASN A 48 45.60 -22.37 32.63
CA ASN A 48 45.09 -23.72 32.43
C ASN A 48 45.22 -24.11 30.93
N PRO A 49 46.01 -25.14 30.57
CA PRO A 49 46.23 -25.52 29.18
C PRO A 49 45.00 -26.18 28.54
N THR A 50 44.02 -26.62 29.32
CA THR A 50 42.82 -27.32 28.84
C THR A 50 41.67 -26.33 28.62
N PRO A 51 41.21 -26.11 27.36
CA PRO A 51 40.09 -25.23 27.07
C PRO A 51 38.83 -25.60 27.87
N GLY A 52 38.15 -24.61 28.43
CA GLY A 52 36.91 -24.78 29.19
C GLY A 52 37.08 -25.12 30.69
N ASN A 53 38.27 -25.52 31.13
CA ASN A 53 38.50 -25.84 32.55
C ASN A 53 38.57 -24.60 33.44
N ALA A 54 38.97 -23.44 32.92
CA ALA A 54 38.88 -22.16 33.61
C ALA A 54 37.94 -21.23 32.84
N LYS A 55 36.86 -20.72 33.45
CA LYS A 55 35.88 -19.87 32.76
C LYS A 55 35.01 -19.01 33.70
N PHE A 56 34.51 -17.91 33.14
CA PHE A 56 33.38 -17.15 33.66
C PHE A 56 32.12 -17.58 32.92
N VAL A 57 31.09 -17.97 33.66
CA VAL A 57 29.80 -18.42 33.14
C VAL A 57 28.77 -17.36 33.48
N PHE A 58 28.19 -16.72 32.48
CA PHE A 58 27.07 -15.80 32.65
C PHE A 58 25.78 -16.61 32.72
N THR A 59 25.08 -16.54 33.85
CA THR A 59 23.95 -17.44 34.17
C THR A 59 22.65 -16.71 34.49
N LYS A 60 22.61 -15.38 34.31
CA LYS A 60 21.42 -14.58 34.63
C LYS A 60 20.21 -14.92 33.75
N ASP A 61 19.30 -15.72 34.30
CA ASP A 61 18.06 -16.10 33.62
C ASP A 61 17.13 -14.89 33.43
N GLY A 62 16.58 -14.74 32.21
CA GLY A 62 15.61 -13.71 31.86
C GLY A 62 16.12 -12.27 31.92
N GLY A 63 17.43 -12.06 32.10
CA GLY A 63 18.02 -10.73 32.28
C GLY A 63 19.30 -10.52 31.46
N VAL A 64 19.73 -9.26 31.39
CA VAL A 64 20.95 -8.84 30.68
C VAL A 64 22.09 -8.64 31.66
N GLN A 65 23.24 -9.24 31.38
CA GLN A 65 24.53 -8.92 32.00
C GLN A 65 25.40 -8.20 30.97
N ASN A 66 25.99 -7.08 31.37
CA ASN A 66 26.88 -6.31 30.50
C ASN A 66 28.33 -6.74 30.73
N LEU A 67 29.07 -6.90 29.63
CA LEU A 67 30.51 -7.08 29.62
C LEU A 67 31.17 -5.84 29.03
N LEU A 68 31.97 -5.14 29.84
CA LEU A 68 32.69 -3.95 29.42
C LEU A 68 34.19 -4.17 29.61
N LEU A 69 34.94 -4.23 28.50
CA LEU A 69 36.40 -4.35 28.52
C LEU A 69 37.03 -3.11 27.87
N SER A 70 37.96 -2.46 28.58
CA SER A 70 38.67 -1.28 28.07
C SER A 70 40.14 -1.35 28.43
N ASN A 71 41.02 -1.24 27.45
CA ASN A 71 42.48 -1.29 27.67
C ASN A 71 42.92 -2.53 28.50
N VAL A 72 42.45 -3.71 28.09
CA VAL A 72 42.77 -4.98 28.75
C VAL A 72 43.99 -5.61 28.07
N THR A 73 45.00 -5.98 28.85
CA THR A 73 46.17 -6.73 28.37
C THR A 73 46.01 -8.23 28.60
N TYR A 74 46.20 -9.04 27.57
CA TYR A 74 46.09 -10.50 27.61
C TYR A 74 47.48 -11.14 27.72
N ALA A 75 48.04 -11.24 28.92
CA ALA A 75 49.43 -11.63 29.15
C ALA A 75 49.64 -13.16 29.13
N GLY A 76 49.45 -13.78 27.96
CA GLY A 76 49.63 -15.23 27.75
C GLY A 76 48.39 -16.08 28.05
N GLY A 77 47.28 -15.45 28.42
CA GLY A 77 45.96 -16.08 28.54
C GLY A 77 44.83 -15.10 28.26
N GLY A 78 43.69 -15.59 27.79
CA GLY A 78 42.49 -14.79 27.51
C GLY A 78 41.47 -14.82 28.65
N LEU A 79 40.33 -14.18 28.42
CA LEU A 79 39.17 -14.20 29.31
C LEU A 79 38.19 -15.28 28.81
N PRO A 80 38.18 -16.50 29.38
CA PRO A 80 37.31 -17.56 28.87
C PRO A 80 35.88 -17.33 29.37
N ILE A 81 34.93 -17.29 28.44
CA ILE A 81 33.54 -16.93 28.67
C ILE A 81 32.65 -18.08 28.22
N GLN A 82 31.66 -18.39 29.04
CA GLN A 82 30.48 -19.16 28.66
C GLN A 82 29.23 -18.34 28.98
N VAL A 83 28.24 -18.39 28.11
CA VAL A 83 26.91 -17.81 28.35
C VAL A 83 25.90 -18.95 28.32
N ASP A 84 25.20 -19.15 29.43
CA ASP A 84 24.28 -20.28 29.62
C ASP A 84 22.92 -20.05 28.93
N SER A 85 22.14 -21.12 28.78
CA SER A 85 21.00 -21.26 27.87
C SER A 85 19.83 -20.29 28.04
N ALA A 86 19.79 -19.52 29.10
CA ALA A 86 18.77 -18.50 29.34
C ALA A 86 19.36 -17.12 29.65
N ALA A 87 20.68 -17.00 29.59
CA ALA A 87 21.39 -15.78 29.89
C ALA A 87 21.52 -14.88 28.65
N THR A 88 21.46 -13.57 28.88
CA THR A 88 21.79 -12.57 27.87
C THR A 88 23.09 -11.86 28.24
N LEU A 89 24.10 -11.98 27.37
CA LEU A 89 25.34 -11.23 27.46
C LEU A 89 25.29 -10.04 26.50
N ASN A 90 25.31 -8.82 27.02
CA ASN A 90 25.48 -7.61 26.23
C ASN A 90 26.94 -7.18 26.22
N MET A 91 27.55 -7.17 25.04
CA MET A 91 28.93 -6.74 24.86
C MET A 91 29.03 -5.28 24.40
N ASP A 92 27.93 -4.64 23.98
CA ASP A 92 27.98 -3.30 23.39
C ASP A 92 29.08 -3.24 22.30
N THR A 93 30.03 -2.31 22.39
CA THR A 93 31.18 -2.19 21.48
C THR A 93 32.44 -2.90 21.99
N THR A 94 32.32 -3.71 23.05
CA THR A 94 33.44 -4.45 23.64
C THR A 94 33.96 -5.54 22.70
N ALA A 95 35.29 -5.65 22.63
CA ALA A 95 35.97 -6.77 21.97
C ALA A 95 36.63 -7.69 23.02
N VAL A 96 36.31 -8.97 22.99
CA VAL A 96 36.96 -10.01 23.80
C VAL A 96 38.13 -10.58 23.00
N GLY A 97 39.36 -10.17 23.34
CA GLY A 97 40.59 -10.71 22.76
C GLY A 97 41.25 -11.81 23.61
N GLY A 98 42.56 -12.01 23.37
CA GLY A 98 43.34 -13.06 24.04
C GLY A 98 43.10 -14.44 23.42
N ASN A 99 43.38 -15.52 24.14
CA ASN A 99 43.20 -16.91 23.68
C ASN A 99 42.14 -17.69 24.50
N GLY A 100 41.27 -16.97 25.21
CA GLY A 100 40.23 -17.56 26.06
C GLY A 100 39.11 -18.14 25.20
N ALA A 101 38.57 -19.30 25.59
CA ALA A 101 37.43 -19.87 24.88
C ALA A 101 36.19 -18.98 25.01
N PHE A 102 35.36 -18.92 23.97
CA PHE A 102 34.07 -18.22 23.99
C PHE A 102 32.97 -19.20 23.61
N ILE A 103 32.06 -19.50 24.54
CA ILE A 103 31.01 -20.50 24.38
C ILE A 103 29.65 -19.83 24.55
N LEU A 104 28.78 -19.95 23.55
CA LEU A 104 27.38 -19.51 23.62
C LEU A 104 26.47 -20.73 23.54
N SER A 105 25.81 -21.06 24.65
CA SER A 105 24.96 -22.25 24.78
C SER A 105 23.65 -22.14 23.98
N PRO A 106 22.98 -23.26 23.67
CA PRO A 106 21.63 -23.25 23.08
C PRO A 106 20.67 -22.37 23.90
N GLY A 107 19.91 -21.49 23.25
CA GLY A 107 18.97 -20.55 23.91
C GLY A 107 19.61 -19.30 24.54
N ALA A 108 20.94 -19.27 24.71
CA ALA A 108 21.65 -18.10 25.21
C ALA A 108 21.57 -16.94 24.21
N THR A 109 21.58 -15.70 24.68
CA THR A 109 21.53 -14.51 23.83
C THR A 109 22.81 -13.71 23.90
N LEU A 110 23.39 -13.40 22.73
CA LEU A 110 24.51 -12.47 22.60
C LEU A 110 24.05 -11.16 21.96
N GLN A 111 24.32 -10.03 22.60
CA GLN A 111 24.04 -8.70 22.06
C GLN A 111 25.35 -7.96 21.75
N THR A 112 25.44 -7.36 20.57
CA THR A 112 26.60 -6.57 20.15
C THR A 112 26.21 -5.33 19.35
N ALA A 113 26.82 -4.22 19.74
CA ALA A 113 26.79 -2.94 19.03
C ALA A 113 28.08 -2.67 18.25
N HIS A 114 29.03 -3.63 18.25
CA HIS A 114 30.31 -3.47 17.58
C HIS A 114 30.14 -3.37 16.04
N PRO A 115 30.68 -2.34 15.36
CA PRO A 115 30.55 -2.14 13.91
C PRO A 115 30.99 -3.35 13.05
N GLY A 116 32.10 -3.99 13.43
CA GLY A 116 32.59 -5.24 12.80
C GLY A 116 31.81 -6.53 13.16
N GLY A 117 30.65 -6.45 13.79
CA GLY A 117 29.82 -7.61 14.11
C GLY A 117 30.47 -8.59 15.08
N LEU A 118 30.14 -9.88 14.92
CA LEU A 118 30.64 -10.94 15.78
C LEU A 118 32.16 -11.15 15.65
N ASN A 119 32.75 -11.01 14.47
CA ASN A 119 34.21 -11.17 14.29
C ASN A 119 35.01 -10.19 15.13
N ALA A 120 34.51 -8.97 15.30
CA ALA A 120 35.20 -7.95 16.06
C ALA A 120 34.83 -7.96 17.55
N ALA A 121 33.58 -8.30 17.90
CA ALA A 121 33.18 -8.49 19.29
C ALA A 121 33.87 -9.72 19.92
N ILE A 122 33.98 -10.82 19.18
CA ILE A 122 34.62 -12.08 19.60
C ILE A 122 35.99 -12.19 18.91
N ALA A 123 36.90 -11.27 19.26
CA ALA A 123 38.24 -11.19 18.68
C ALA A 123 39.27 -12.15 19.32
N THR A 124 38.80 -13.17 20.05
CA THR A 124 39.67 -14.15 20.73
C THR A 124 40.27 -15.11 19.71
N THR A 125 41.53 -15.49 19.92
CA THR A 125 42.22 -16.57 19.19
C THR A 125 41.99 -17.94 19.83
N GLY A 126 41.23 -18.00 20.92
CA GLY A 126 40.81 -19.24 21.57
C GLY A 126 39.72 -19.98 20.79
N VAL A 127 39.26 -21.10 21.35
CA VAL A 127 38.14 -21.87 20.79
C VAL A 127 36.85 -21.06 20.89
N VAL A 128 36.19 -20.81 19.76
CA VAL A 128 34.86 -20.19 19.70
C VAL A 128 33.83 -21.28 19.39
N THR A 129 32.77 -21.37 20.19
CA THR A 129 31.67 -22.32 20.01
C THR A 129 30.36 -21.57 20.18
N LEU A 130 29.65 -21.36 19.07
CA LEU A 130 28.35 -20.70 19.06
C LEU A 130 27.30 -21.73 18.68
N SER A 131 26.31 -21.95 19.56
CA SER A 131 25.25 -22.90 19.29
C SER A 131 24.36 -22.46 18.12
N GLU A 132 23.95 -23.42 17.29
CA GLU A 132 22.95 -23.23 16.23
C GLU A 132 21.53 -22.94 16.75
N ALA A 133 21.32 -22.99 18.07
CA ALA A 133 20.07 -22.62 18.73
C ALA A 133 20.24 -21.40 19.65
N ALA A 134 21.38 -20.70 19.56
CA ALA A 134 21.59 -19.45 20.28
C ALA A 134 20.89 -18.28 19.59
N ASN A 135 20.69 -17.19 20.34
CA ASN A 135 20.07 -15.96 19.87
C ASN A 135 21.12 -14.85 19.72
N PHE A 136 20.90 -13.97 18.74
CA PHE A 136 21.82 -12.88 18.42
C PHE A 136 21.06 -11.57 18.27
N THR A 137 21.58 -10.52 18.89
CA THR A 137 21.04 -9.15 18.77
C THR A 137 22.11 -8.20 18.24
N PHE A 138 21.80 -7.51 17.14
CA PHE A 138 22.62 -6.44 16.59
C PHE A 138 21.93 -5.09 16.85
N ASN A 139 22.49 -4.31 17.80
CA ASN A 139 21.85 -3.12 18.38
C ASN A 139 22.77 -1.88 18.36
N GLY A 140 23.72 -1.82 17.43
CA GLY A 140 24.62 -0.69 17.28
C GLY A 140 23.95 0.57 16.75
N THR A 141 24.74 1.63 16.68
CA THR A 141 24.33 2.95 16.15
C THR A 141 25.09 3.34 14.88
N GLN A 142 26.07 2.54 14.48
CA GLN A 142 26.81 2.64 13.22
C GLN A 142 26.46 1.45 12.34
N ALA A 143 26.73 1.53 11.03
CA ALA A 143 26.54 0.38 10.15
C ALA A 143 27.31 -0.84 10.69
N GLN A 144 26.61 -1.97 10.79
CA GLN A 144 27.14 -3.23 11.29
C GLN A 144 27.15 -4.29 10.19
N ALA A 145 28.19 -5.11 10.15
CA ALA A 145 28.13 -6.43 9.53
C ALA A 145 27.74 -7.46 10.58
N VAL A 146 27.15 -8.59 10.18
CA VAL A 146 26.95 -9.72 11.11
C VAL A 146 28.25 -10.45 11.43
N GLY A 147 29.09 -10.62 10.40
CA GLY A 147 30.37 -11.31 10.49
C GLY A 147 30.28 -12.83 10.27
N ALA A 148 31.37 -13.41 9.77
CA ALA A 148 31.51 -14.83 9.43
C ALA A 148 31.51 -15.78 10.65
N LEU A 149 31.47 -15.25 11.88
CA LEU A 149 31.26 -16.08 13.07
C LEU A 149 29.78 -16.37 13.30
N LEU A 150 28.84 -15.66 12.67
CA LEU A 150 27.42 -15.95 12.83
C LEU A 150 27.14 -17.37 12.31
N PRO A 151 26.55 -18.27 13.11
CA PRO A 151 26.18 -19.59 12.62
C PRO A 151 25.14 -19.53 11.50
N ASP A 152 25.24 -20.45 10.54
CA ASP A 152 24.29 -20.58 9.42
C ASP A 152 22.86 -20.90 9.90
N THR A 153 22.70 -21.46 11.09
CA THR A 153 21.40 -21.67 11.76
C THR A 153 21.45 -21.12 13.16
N LEU A 154 20.39 -20.44 13.59
CA LEU A 154 20.29 -19.83 14.92
C LEU A 154 18.85 -19.87 15.45
N GLY A 155 18.67 -19.56 16.73
CA GLY A 155 17.36 -19.38 17.36
C GLY A 155 16.70 -18.07 16.90
N VAL A 156 16.85 -17.01 17.70
CA VAL A 156 16.27 -15.69 17.42
C VAL A 156 17.33 -14.73 16.90
N LEU A 157 17.08 -14.12 15.74
CA LEU A 157 17.86 -13.00 15.21
C LEU A 157 17.10 -11.69 15.41
N THR A 158 17.62 -10.82 16.27
CA THR A 158 17.04 -9.50 16.55
C THR A 158 17.91 -8.39 15.99
N LEU A 159 17.32 -7.52 15.20
CA LEU A 159 17.96 -6.32 14.67
C LEU A 159 17.29 -5.10 15.31
N SER A 160 18.10 -4.22 15.88
CA SER A 160 17.65 -2.96 16.51
C SER A 160 18.54 -1.77 16.13
N ASN A 161 19.40 -1.92 15.13
CA ASN A 161 20.35 -0.90 14.68
C ASN A 161 19.74 0.00 13.58
N PRO A 162 19.56 1.31 13.85
CA PRO A 162 18.97 2.23 12.87
C PRO A 162 19.91 2.59 11.70
N ALA A 163 21.24 2.51 11.89
CA ALA A 163 22.21 2.76 10.82
C ALA A 163 22.34 1.59 9.85
N GLY A 164 22.06 0.39 10.35
CA GLY A 164 21.74 -0.80 9.57
C GLY A 164 22.66 -1.98 9.81
N VAL A 165 22.13 -3.19 9.56
CA VAL A 165 22.85 -4.46 9.67
C VAL A 165 22.89 -5.15 8.29
N ALA A 166 24.10 -5.43 7.80
CA ALA A 166 24.32 -6.04 6.50
C ALA A 166 24.58 -7.55 6.59
N PHE A 167 23.92 -8.29 5.70
CA PHE A 167 24.03 -9.73 5.49
C PHE A 167 24.59 -9.98 4.10
N ASN A 168 25.71 -10.69 4.04
CA ASN A 168 26.41 -11.05 2.80
C ASN A 168 26.68 -12.56 2.69
N ASP A 169 26.06 -13.36 3.54
CA ASP A 169 26.16 -14.82 3.60
C ASP A 169 24.79 -15.43 3.92
N THR A 170 24.74 -16.76 4.03
CA THR A 170 23.53 -17.52 4.34
C THR A 170 23.30 -17.61 5.84
N VAL A 171 22.08 -17.32 6.28
CA VAL A 171 21.65 -17.53 7.67
C VAL A 171 20.19 -17.97 7.72
N ARG A 172 19.89 -18.91 8.60
CA ARG A 172 18.53 -19.35 8.93
C ARG A 172 18.24 -19.09 10.41
N SER A 173 17.13 -18.43 10.68
CA SER A 173 16.66 -18.14 12.03
C SER A 173 15.32 -18.84 12.29
N ALA A 174 15.14 -19.41 13.48
CA ALA A 174 13.82 -19.87 13.93
C ALA A 174 12.84 -18.69 14.07
N LYS A 175 13.36 -17.51 14.44
CA LYS A 175 12.60 -16.26 14.48
C LYS A 175 13.45 -15.06 14.07
N LEU A 176 12.97 -14.28 13.11
CA LEU A 176 13.52 -12.98 12.76
C LEU A 176 12.72 -11.85 13.42
N VAL A 177 13.42 -10.88 14.02
CA VAL A 177 12.81 -9.65 14.56
C VAL A 177 13.58 -8.45 14.03
N VAL A 178 12.97 -7.69 13.13
CA VAL A 178 13.48 -6.39 12.69
C VAL A 178 12.71 -5.31 13.44
N SER A 179 13.32 -4.67 14.43
CA SER A 179 12.64 -3.72 15.31
C SER A 179 12.20 -2.45 14.57
N PRO A 180 11.20 -1.71 15.05
CA PRO A 180 10.86 -0.40 14.50
C PRO A 180 12.07 0.54 14.41
N GLY A 181 12.15 1.31 13.32
CA GLY A 181 13.27 2.22 13.04
C GLY A 181 14.61 1.56 12.70
N THR A 182 14.64 0.23 12.55
CA THR A 182 15.84 -0.54 12.19
C THR A 182 15.99 -0.67 10.68
N LEU A 183 17.23 -0.78 10.21
CA LEU A 183 17.54 -1.06 8.81
C LEU A 183 18.24 -2.40 8.65
N MET A 184 17.63 -3.32 7.91
CA MET A 184 18.22 -4.59 7.51
C MET A 184 18.64 -4.51 6.04
N ARG A 185 19.85 -4.92 5.71
CA ARG A 185 20.37 -4.99 4.34
C ARG A 185 20.77 -6.42 4.02
N ILE A 186 20.15 -7.00 3.01
CA ILE A 186 20.56 -8.26 2.44
C ILE A 186 21.27 -7.94 1.13
N ASP A 187 22.59 -8.03 1.13
CA ASP A 187 23.40 -7.78 -0.06
C ASP A 187 23.21 -8.89 -1.09
N SER A 188 23.69 -8.70 -2.32
CA SER A 188 23.41 -9.61 -3.45
C SER A 188 23.82 -11.07 -3.24
N LEU A 189 24.73 -11.36 -2.31
CA LEU A 189 25.15 -12.72 -1.95
C LEU A 189 24.49 -13.24 -0.66
N GLY A 190 23.79 -12.37 0.08
CA GLY A 190 23.12 -12.75 1.32
C GLY A 190 21.85 -13.54 1.06
N SER A 191 21.60 -14.55 1.90
CA SER A 191 20.33 -15.27 1.94
C SER A 191 19.90 -15.42 3.40
N VAL A 192 18.80 -14.78 3.76
CA VAL A 192 18.23 -14.85 5.12
C VAL A 192 16.95 -15.65 5.07
N THR A 193 16.94 -16.81 5.72
CA THR A 193 15.74 -17.62 5.93
C THR A 193 15.20 -17.37 7.33
N ALA A 194 13.90 -17.12 7.44
CA ALA A 194 13.21 -16.99 8.70
C ALA A 194 12.06 -18.00 8.76
N ASP A 195 12.06 -18.85 9.79
CA ASP A 195 10.96 -19.80 9.98
C ASP A 195 9.67 -19.08 10.41
N SER A 196 9.83 -17.99 11.15
CA SER A 196 8.78 -17.04 11.56
C SER A 196 9.39 -15.67 11.85
N GLY A 197 8.58 -14.63 12.03
CA GLY A 197 9.14 -13.35 12.46
C GLY A 197 8.23 -12.15 12.26
N SER A 198 8.74 -11.00 12.71
CA SER A 198 8.08 -9.70 12.55
C SER A 198 9.07 -8.65 12.04
N VAL A 199 8.60 -7.83 11.10
CA VAL A 199 9.35 -6.71 10.54
C VAL A 199 8.61 -5.42 10.87
N GLY A 200 9.17 -4.62 11.78
CA GLY A 200 8.73 -3.25 12.07
C GLY A 200 9.66 -2.18 11.51
N GLY A 201 10.84 -2.56 11.02
CA GLY A 201 11.79 -1.65 10.36
C GLY A 201 11.74 -1.71 8.83
N THR A 202 12.85 -1.33 8.22
CA THR A 202 13.06 -1.40 6.77
C THR A 202 13.97 -2.57 6.43
N VAL A 203 13.58 -3.38 5.44
CA VAL A 203 14.42 -4.41 4.83
C VAL A 203 14.72 -4.01 3.39
N ILE A 204 16.01 -3.84 3.05
CA ILE A 204 16.47 -3.68 1.68
C ILE A 204 16.98 -5.03 1.19
N ASN A 205 16.25 -5.65 0.27
CA ASN A 205 16.54 -6.99 -0.21
C ASN A 205 17.17 -6.97 -1.62
N LYS A 206 18.51 -7.05 -1.68
CA LYS A 206 19.28 -7.27 -2.93
C LYS A 206 19.66 -8.74 -3.12
N GLY A 207 19.81 -9.46 -2.02
CA GLY A 207 19.93 -10.92 -1.97
C GLY A 207 18.57 -11.55 -1.75
N GLU A 208 18.47 -12.53 -0.86
CA GLU A 208 17.24 -13.30 -0.64
C GLU A 208 16.71 -13.16 0.79
N LEU A 209 15.41 -12.93 0.93
CA LEU A 209 14.67 -13.08 2.17
C LEU A 209 13.62 -14.17 1.98
N VAL A 210 13.83 -15.32 2.61
CA VAL A 210 12.92 -16.47 2.56
C VAL A 210 12.10 -16.52 3.84
N ALA A 211 10.77 -16.54 3.69
CA ALA A 211 9.83 -16.71 4.77
C ALA A 211 9.23 -18.12 4.69
N VAL A 212 9.48 -18.98 5.68
CA VAL A 212 8.89 -20.34 5.71
C VAL A 212 7.44 -20.27 6.15
N ALA A 213 7.16 -19.56 7.25
CA ALA A 213 5.84 -19.03 7.57
C ALA A 213 5.77 -17.55 7.17
N PRO A 214 4.57 -17.01 6.87
CA PRO A 214 4.42 -15.59 6.58
C PRO A 214 5.05 -14.71 7.66
N LEU A 215 5.81 -13.69 7.25
CA LEU A 215 6.36 -12.68 8.16
C LEU A 215 5.33 -11.59 8.45
N ASP A 216 5.25 -11.14 9.70
CA ASP A 216 4.37 -10.04 10.08
C ASP A 216 5.04 -8.69 9.79
N PHE A 217 4.65 -8.03 8.70
CA PHE A 217 5.06 -6.66 8.41
C PHE A 217 4.16 -5.70 9.19
N THR A 218 4.69 -5.08 10.25
CA THR A 218 3.91 -4.24 11.17
C THR A 218 3.81 -2.80 10.67
N ASN A 219 3.05 -1.96 11.37
CA ASN A 219 2.87 -0.55 11.03
C ASN A 219 4.21 0.19 10.81
N GLY A 220 4.30 0.93 9.71
CA GLY A 220 5.47 1.71 9.31
C GLY A 220 6.63 0.88 8.74
N SER A 221 6.50 -0.45 8.65
CA SER A 221 7.53 -1.29 8.06
C SER A 221 7.61 -1.13 6.54
N VAL A 222 8.82 -1.32 6.01
CA VAL A 222 9.06 -1.26 4.56
C VAL A 222 9.87 -2.48 4.15
N TYR A 223 9.34 -3.25 3.19
CA TYR A 223 10.13 -4.22 2.44
C TYR A 223 10.44 -3.63 1.06
N GLU A 224 11.71 -3.34 0.81
CA GLU A 224 12.20 -2.95 -0.49
C GLU A 224 12.73 -4.17 -1.25
N HIS A 225 12.05 -4.52 -2.34
CA HIS A 225 12.54 -5.48 -3.32
C HIS A 225 13.54 -4.78 -4.26
N ALA A 226 14.80 -4.78 -3.84
CA ALA A 226 15.92 -4.08 -4.49
C ALA A 226 16.74 -5.00 -5.41
N ARG A 227 16.09 -5.98 -6.05
CA ARG A 227 16.71 -6.92 -6.99
C ARG A 227 15.81 -7.20 -8.20
N ASP A 228 16.42 -7.80 -9.23
CA ASP A 228 15.70 -8.32 -10.39
C ASP A 228 15.32 -9.79 -10.15
N GLY A 229 14.05 -10.15 -10.43
CA GLY A 229 13.52 -11.48 -10.14
C GLY A 229 13.67 -11.89 -8.67
N GLY A 230 13.92 -13.17 -8.41
CA GLY A 230 13.82 -13.71 -7.05
C GLY A 230 12.36 -13.74 -6.58
N SER A 231 12.13 -13.79 -5.27
CA SER A 231 10.78 -13.89 -4.69
C SER A 231 10.51 -12.78 -3.68
N VAL A 232 9.26 -12.33 -3.60
CA VAL A 232 8.75 -11.55 -2.47
C VAL A 232 8.50 -12.52 -1.31
N PRO A 233 8.99 -12.27 -0.08
CA PRO A 233 8.69 -13.15 1.05
C PRO A 233 7.18 -13.23 1.26
N SER A 234 6.71 -14.40 1.67
CA SER A 234 5.34 -14.54 2.16
C SER A 234 5.16 -13.64 3.38
N GLY A 235 4.11 -12.82 3.40
CA GLY A 235 3.93 -11.80 4.42
C GLY A 235 2.46 -11.56 4.79
N VAL A 236 2.25 -11.20 6.06
CA VAL A 236 1.04 -10.53 6.54
C VAL A 236 1.34 -9.04 6.59
N TRP A 237 0.79 -8.30 5.62
CA TRP A 237 1.04 -6.87 5.44
C TRP A 237 0.03 -6.05 6.23
N ASN A 238 0.36 -5.74 7.48
CA ASN A 238 -0.55 -5.04 8.39
C ASN A 238 -0.68 -3.55 8.05
N GLU A 239 -1.65 -2.90 8.70
CA GLU A 239 -1.92 -1.47 8.56
C GLU A 239 -0.64 -0.62 8.65
N GLY A 240 -0.43 0.22 7.64
CA GLY A 240 0.72 1.12 7.50
C GLY A 240 2.00 0.48 6.97
N SER A 241 2.04 -0.83 6.68
CA SER A 241 3.20 -1.48 6.06
C SER A 241 3.27 -1.20 4.54
N THR A 242 4.49 -1.24 3.97
CA THR A 242 4.71 -0.99 2.54
C THR A 242 5.59 -2.06 1.90
N ALA A 243 5.10 -2.63 0.79
CA ALA A 243 5.93 -3.31 -0.19
C ALA A 243 6.38 -2.30 -1.26
N LEU A 244 7.68 -2.18 -1.45
CA LEU A 244 8.30 -1.22 -2.37
C LEU A 244 9.16 -1.96 -3.40
N PHE A 245 8.85 -1.85 -4.68
CA PHE A 245 9.64 -2.47 -5.75
C PHE A 245 10.53 -1.42 -6.41
N THR A 246 11.85 -1.65 -6.36
CA THR A 246 12.86 -0.72 -6.91
C THR A 246 13.83 -1.38 -7.87
N GLY A 247 14.20 -2.64 -7.62
CA GLY A 247 15.26 -3.33 -8.36
C GLY A 247 14.83 -4.11 -9.61
N VAL A 248 13.53 -4.14 -9.91
CA VAL A 248 13.00 -4.93 -11.04
C VAL A 248 13.40 -4.30 -12.37
N THR A 249 14.05 -5.09 -13.24
CA THR A 249 14.51 -4.66 -14.56
C THR A 249 14.00 -5.57 -15.67
N THR A 250 14.31 -6.86 -15.61
CA THR A 250 13.98 -7.85 -16.63
C THR A 250 13.08 -8.95 -16.13
N THR A 251 12.96 -9.21 -14.83
CA THR A 251 12.22 -10.36 -14.31
C THR A 251 11.31 -9.93 -13.18
N ALA A 252 10.00 -10.18 -13.32
CA ALA A 252 9.06 -9.92 -12.23
C ALA A 252 9.38 -10.83 -11.03
N PRO A 253 9.30 -10.33 -9.79
CA PRO A 253 9.49 -11.17 -8.62
C PRO A 253 8.43 -12.28 -8.56
N GLU A 254 8.81 -13.48 -8.17
CA GLU A 254 7.88 -14.53 -7.77
C GLU A 254 7.15 -14.13 -6.48
N ASN A 255 6.03 -14.79 -6.20
CA ASN A 255 5.19 -14.56 -5.00
C ASN A 255 4.78 -13.09 -4.78
N ARG A 256 4.79 -12.27 -5.84
CA ARG A 256 4.39 -10.85 -5.81
C ARG A 256 2.86 -10.67 -5.74
N GLY A 257 2.08 -11.70 -6.09
CA GLY A 257 0.62 -11.70 -6.00
C GLY A 257 0.16 -12.04 -4.60
N GLN A 258 0.21 -11.07 -3.70
CA GLN A 258 -0.22 -11.16 -2.31
C GLN A 258 -1.16 -9.99 -2.00
N ASP A 259 -1.91 -10.12 -0.89
CA ASP A 259 -2.51 -8.96 -0.25
C ASP A 259 -1.41 -8.04 0.28
N TYR A 260 -1.52 -6.74 0.05
CA TYR A 260 -0.62 -5.74 0.62
C TYR A 260 -1.43 -4.71 1.41
N TYR A 261 -0.77 -3.99 2.33
CA TYR A 261 -1.34 -2.74 2.82
C TYR A 261 -1.06 -1.62 1.82
N HIS A 262 0.18 -1.13 1.73
CA HIS A 262 0.63 -0.26 0.64
C HIS A 262 1.51 -1.01 -0.35
N LEU A 263 1.33 -0.73 -1.65
CA LEU A 263 2.21 -1.19 -2.72
C LEU A 263 2.75 0.02 -3.48
N THR A 264 4.08 0.14 -3.55
CA THR A 264 4.76 1.21 -4.29
C THR A 264 5.65 0.64 -5.39
N LEU A 265 5.49 1.15 -6.61
CA LEU A 265 6.26 0.77 -7.79
C LEU A 265 7.16 1.93 -8.21
N ASN A 266 8.47 1.75 -8.04
CA ASN A 266 9.50 2.68 -8.48
C ASN A 266 10.62 1.93 -9.19
N THR A 267 10.29 1.34 -10.34
CA THR A 267 11.15 0.46 -11.12
C THR A 267 11.62 1.14 -12.41
N PRO A 268 12.45 2.21 -12.34
CA PRO A 268 12.87 2.98 -13.52
C PRO A 268 13.72 2.17 -14.51
N GLY A 269 14.35 1.08 -14.07
CA GLY A 269 15.15 0.18 -14.90
C GLY A 269 14.34 -0.88 -15.66
N MET A 270 13.00 -0.87 -15.60
CA MET A 270 12.19 -1.91 -16.22
C MET A 270 12.15 -1.80 -17.75
N VAL A 271 12.63 -2.85 -18.43
CA VAL A 271 12.81 -2.88 -19.90
C VAL A 271 11.78 -3.72 -20.65
N SER A 272 10.90 -4.43 -19.94
CA SER A 272 9.77 -5.13 -20.55
C SER A 272 8.55 -5.14 -19.62
N ASN A 273 7.36 -5.33 -20.20
CA ASN A 273 6.11 -5.30 -19.46
C ASN A 273 6.04 -6.43 -18.44
N ARG A 274 5.59 -6.12 -17.21
CA ARG A 274 5.43 -7.09 -16.13
C ARG A 274 4.03 -6.97 -15.56
N ASP A 275 3.55 -8.03 -14.94
CA ASP A 275 2.26 -8.05 -14.23
C ASP A 275 2.49 -8.25 -12.74
N LEU A 276 1.58 -7.85 -11.87
CA LEU A 276 1.68 -7.99 -10.42
C LEU A 276 1.01 -9.26 -9.89
N ALA A 277 0.38 -10.06 -10.75
CA ALA A 277 -0.39 -11.26 -10.39
C ALA A 277 -1.41 -11.01 -9.24
N LEU A 278 -2.09 -9.87 -9.24
CA LEU A 278 -3.01 -9.50 -8.16
C LEU A 278 -4.42 -10.10 -8.30
N ASP A 279 -4.64 -11.04 -9.21
CA ASP A 279 -5.95 -11.69 -9.30
C ASP A 279 -6.30 -12.40 -7.98
N GLY A 280 -7.43 -12.02 -7.41
CA GLY A 280 -7.89 -12.50 -6.10
C GLY A 280 -7.28 -11.78 -4.89
N ASN A 281 -6.44 -10.75 -5.09
CA ASN A 281 -5.73 -10.05 -4.01
C ASN A 281 -6.26 -8.62 -3.78
N THR A 282 -5.95 -8.09 -2.59
CA THR A 282 -6.37 -6.80 -2.07
C THR A 282 -5.17 -5.91 -1.70
N ILE A 283 -5.19 -4.68 -2.18
CA ILE A 283 -4.37 -3.58 -1.65
C ILE A 283 -5.25 -2.81 -0.65
N HIS A 284 -4.94 -2.92 0.65
CA HIS A 284 -5.77 -2.36 1.73
C HIS A 284 -5.59 -0.85 1.92
N GLY A 285 -4.48 -0.30 1.47
CA GLY A 285 -4.22 1.13 1.38
C GLY A 285 -3.97 1.53 -0.07
N ASN A 286 -2.99 2.40 -0.28
CA ASN A 286 -2.72 2.98 -1.60
C ASN A 286 -1.85 2.08 -2.50
N LEU A 287 -2.15 2.12 -3.80
CA LEU A 287 -1.24 1.72 -4.87
C LEU A 287 -0.56 2.97 -5.43
N THR A 288 0.76 3.07 -5.29
CA THR A 288 1.54 4.21 -5.79
C THR A 288 2.48 3.80 -6.91
N VAL A 289 2.44 4.49 -8.04
CA VAL A 289 3.33 4.29 -9.18
C VAL A 289 4.15 5.57 -9.39
N ILE A 290 5.43 5.50 -9.03
CA ILE A 290 6.36 6.64 -9.16
C ILE A 290 6.97 6.64 -10.55
N ASN A 291 7.58 5.51 -10.93
CA ASN A 291 8.26 5.36 -12.22
C ASN A 291 8.34 3.88 -12.59
N THR A 292 8.16 3.55 -13.86
CA THR A 292 8.23 2.18 -14.39
C THR A 292 9.22 2.05 -15.55
N GLY A 293 10.06 3.07 -15.75
CA GLY A 293 10.96 3.16 -16.88
C GLY A 293 10.20 3.27 -18.20
N LEU A 294 10.59 2.45 -19.16
CA LEU A 294 9.97 2.41 -20.50
C LEU A 294 8.81 1.42 -20.60
N SER A 295 8.56 0.67 -19.53
CA SER A 295 7.71 -0.51 -19.57
C SER A 295 6.50 -0.38 -18.65
N ARG A 296 5.56 -1.30 -18.80
CA ARG A 296 4.28 -1.27 -18.11
C ARG A 296 4.17 -2.29 -17.00
N TRP A 297 3.68 -1.86 -15.84
CA TRP A 297 3.08 -2.77 -14.86
C TRP A 297 1.61 -3.04 -15.22
N GLN A 298 1.23 -4.30 -15.11
CA GLN A 298 -0.14 -4.78 -15.24
C GLN A 298 -0.63 -5.24 -13.88
N LEU A 299 -1.86 -4.94 -13.48
CA LEU A 299 -2.40 -5.48 -12.22
C LEU A 299 -2.48 -7.01 -12.27
N VAL A 300 -2.89 -7.57 -13.41
CA VAL A 300 -2.98 -9.03 -13.63
C VAL A 300 -2.35 -9.46 -14.97
N GLY A 301 -1.86 -10.71 -15.01
CA GLY A 301 -1.11 -11.28 -16.13
C GLY A 301 -1.83 -12.43 -16.81
N GLY A 302 -2.81 -12.14 -17.67
CA GLY A 302 -3.48 -13.19 -18.47
C GLY A 302 -4.40 -14.13 -17.70
N SER A 303 -4.70 -13.81 -16.44
CA SER A 303 -5.70 -14.45 -15.59
C SER A 303 -7.03 -13.69 -15.62
N SER A 304 -8.12 -14.36 -15.24
CA SER A 304 -9.40 -13.71 -14.91
C SER A 304 -9.53 -13.66 -13.39
N GLY A 305 -10.12 -12.59 -12.87
CA GLY A 305 -10.27 -12.43 -11.42
C GLY A 305 -10.55 -11.00 -11.02
N THR A 306 -10.63 -10.80 -9.70
CA THR A 306 -10.90 -9.49 -9.10
C THR A 306 -9.67 -8.99 -8.37
N VAL A 307 -9.31 -7.73 -8.58
CA VAL A 307 -8.33 -6.98 -7.77
C VAL A 307 -9.11 -5.98 -6.92
N THR A 308 -8.89 -5.96 -5.61
CA THR A 308 -9.50 -4.95 -4.74
C THR A 308 -8.48 -3.90 -4.33
N ILE A 309 -8.81 -2.62 -4.44
CA ILE A 309 -7.98 -1.50 -4.00
C ILE A 309 -8.82 -0.64 -3.06
N ARG A 310 -8.47 -0.62 -1.78
CA ARG A 310 -9.23 0.06 -0.72
C ARG A 310 -8.85 1.53 -0.56
N GLY A 311 -7.58 1.87 -0.76
CA GLY A 311 -7.09 3.24 -0.77
C GLY A 311 -6.99 3.81 -2.18
N ASP A 312 -6.13 4.80 -2.34
CA ASP A 312 -5.99 5.56 -3.57
C ASP A 312 -5.11 4.84 -4.60
N VAL A 313 -5.34 5.11 -5.89
CA VAL A 313 -4.38 4.86 -6.96
C VAL A 313 -3.69 6.17 -7.32
N ILE A 314 -2.39 6.26 -7.01
CA ILE A 314 -1.57 7.45 -7.23
C ILE A 314 -0.54 7.13 -8.30
N MET A 315 -0.51 7.90 -9.39
CA MET A 315 0.45 7.70 -10.48
C MET A 315 1.15 9.01 -10.85
N GLU A 316 2.44 9.07 -10.57
CA GLU A 316 3.28 10.25 -10.84
C GLU A 316 3.88 10.21 -12.26
N SER A 317 4.31 9.02 -12.69
CA SER A 317 4.89 8.75 -14.00
C SER A 317 4.84 7.27 -14.36
N GLY A 318 5.50 6.87 -15.45
CA GLY A 318 5.58 5.47 -15.90
C GLY A 318 4.35 4.99 -16.68
N GLN A 319 4.07 3.69 -16.64
CA GLN A 319 2.94 3.06 -17.31
C GLN A 319 2.29 2.00 -16.42
N LEU A 320 0.97 2.14 -16.21
CA LEU A 320 0.13 1.19 -15.50
C LEU A 320 -1.08 0.82 -16.38
N ALA A 321 -1.41 -0.47 -16.43
CA ALA A 321 -2.70 -0.91 -16.94
C ALA A 321 -3.29 -2.02 -16.07
N THR A 322 -4.59 -2.26 -16.16
CA THR A 322 -5.20 -3.40 -15.46
C THR A 322 -4.66 -4.73 -16.00
N GLN A 323 -4.57 -4.86 -17.33
CA GLN A 323 -4.01 -6.04 -18.00
C GLN A 323 -3.47 -5.71 -19.40
N GLY A 324 -2.75 -6.66 -20.00
CA GLY A 324 -2.15 -6.53 -21.32
C GLY A 324 -2.28 -7.76 -22.25
N THR A 325 -3.23 -8.65 -22.00
CA THR A 325 -3.34 -9.94 -22.71
C THR A 325 -4.20 -9.88 -23.97
N SER A 326 -3.85 -10.69 -24.96
CA SER A 326 -4.67 -10.93 -26.15
C SER A 326 -5.59 -12.15 -26.00
N SER A 327 -5.51 -12.87 -24.87
CA SER A 327 -6.43 -13.98 -24.54
C SER A 327 -7.72 -13.46 -23.92
N ALA A 328 -8.82 -14.18 -24.11
CA ALA A 328 -10.09 -13.86 -23.47
C ALA A 328 -9.94 -13.99 -21.95
N THR A 329 -9.99 -12.86 -21.25
CA THR A 329 -9.91 -12.77 -19.78
C THR A 329 -10.96 -11.80 -19.29
N ASN A 330 -11.48 -12.04 -18.09
CA ASN A 330 -12.45 -11.19 -17.43
C ASN A 330 -11.85 -10.67 -16.13
N VAL A 331 -11.52 -9.38 -16.10
CA VAL A 331 -10.86 -8.74 -14.97
C VAL A 331 -11.77 -7.68 -14.38
N VAL A 332 -11.92 -7.69 -13.07
CA VAL A 332 -12.65 -6.66 -12.32
C VAL A 332 -11.69 -5.98 -11.35
N VAL A 333 -11.71 -4.66 -11.30
CA VAL A 333 -11.05 -3.87 -10.25
C VAL A 333 -12.13 -3.22 -9.41
N GLU A 334 -12.15 -3.53 -8.11
CA GLU A 334 -13.04 -2.91 -7.13
C GLU A 334 -12.28 -1.86 -6.35
N HIS A 335 -12.56 -0.58 -6.60
CA HIS A 335 -11.79 0.55 -6.09
C HIS A 335 -12.61 1.48 -5.19
N TYR A 336 -12.04 1.86 -4.04
CA TYR A 336 -12.72 2.64 -2.99
C TYR A 336 -12.01 3.96 -2.63
N GLY A 337 -10.87 4.28 -3.23
CA GLY A 337 -10.17 5.56 -3.04
C GLY A 337 -10.23 6.46 -4.27
N ASP A 338 -9.45 7.54 -4.24
CA ASP A 338 -9.28 8.44 -5.37
C ASP A 338 -8.33 7.84 -6.42
N VAL A 339 -8.59 8.13 -7.70
CA VAL A 339 -7.61 7.95 -8.78
C VAL A 339 -6.93 9.29 -9.04
N ASN A 340 -5.63 9.38 -8.78
CA ASN A 340 -4.84 10.60 -8.93
C ASN A 340 -3.64 10.36 -9.85
N VAL A 341 -3.79 10.72 -11.14
CA VAL A 341 -2.75 10.54 -12.16
C VAL A 341 -2.19 11.90 -12.55
N SER A 342 -0.90 12.16 -12.31
CA SER A 342 -0.23 13.41 -12.67
C SER A 342 0.76 13.29 -13.83
N GLY A 343 0.96 12.08 -14.35
CA GLY A 343 1.84 11.83 -15.49
C GLY A 343 1.84 10.37 -15.96
N GLY A 344 2.55 10.11 -17.06
CA GLY A 344 2.74 8.76 -17.60
C GLY A 344 1.56 8.23 -18.42
N ASN A 345 1.30 6.93 -18.33
CA ASN A 345 0.24 6.25 -19.07
C ASN A 345 -0.59 5.35 -18.14
N PHE A 346 -1.82 5.77 -17.83
CA PHE A 346 -2.78 5.03 -17.03
C PHE A 346 -3.91 4.53 -17.95
N SER A 347 -3.98 3.21 -18.17
CA SER A 347 -4.87 2.61 -19.17
C SER A 347 -5.77 1.52 -18.58
N ILE A 348 -7.03 1.46 -18.99
CA ILE A 348 -7.95 0.40 -18.55
C ILE A 348 -7.51 -0.99 -19.04
N GLY A 349 -6.96 -1.09 -20.24
CA GLY A 349 -6.50 -2.36 -20.79
C GLY A 349 -5.67 -2.16 -22.04
N ARG A 350 -4.51 -2.82 -22.11
CA ARG A 350 -3.58 -2.70 -23.25
C ARG A 350 -3.32 -4.03 -23.96
N GLY A 351 -4.34 -4.88 -23.96
CA GLY A 351 -4.45 -6.10 -24.73
C GLY A 351 -5.87 -6.28 -25.28
N SER A 352 -6.02 -7.06 -26.36
CA SER A 352 -7.29 -7.21 -27.07
C SER A 352 -8.32 -8.06 -26.34
N GLN A 353 -7.92 -8.76 -25.28
CA GLN A 353 -8.82 -9.61 -24.46
C GLN A 353 -9.59 -10.62 -25.32
N GLY A 354 -8.90 -11.38 -26.16
CA GLY A 354 -9.53 -12.37 -27.03
C GLY A 354 -10.31 -11.73 -28.16
N SER A 355 -9.75 -10.71 -28.81
CA SER A 355 -10.42 -9.92 -29.86
C SER A 355 -11.75 -9.32 -29.38
N GLY A 356 -11.77 -8.88 -28.13
CA GLY A 356 -12.89 -8.21 -27.49
C GLY A 356 -13.98 -9.13 -26.95
N THR A 357 -13.69 -10.42 -26.75
CA THR A 357 -14.61 -11.37 -26.08
C THR A 357 -14.50 -11.30 -24.55
N GLY A 358 -13.30 -11.03 -24.03
CA GLY A 358 -13.06 -10.75 -22.62
C GLY A 358 -13.40 -9.32 -22.22
N THR A 359 -13.34 -9.07 -20.91
CA THR A 359 -13.75 -7.82 -20.29
C THR A 359 -12.72 -7.30 -19.28
N THR A 360 -12.70 -5.98 -19.08
CA THR A 360 -11.95 -5.32 -18.00
C THR A 360 -12.78 -4.19 -17.41
N ILE A 361 -13.34 -4.40 -16.23
CA ILE A 361 -14.22 -3.44 -15.58
C ILE A 361 -13.52 -2.87 -14.35
N TRP A 362 -13.38 -1.55 -14.28
CA TRP A 362 -12.87 -0.87 -13.09
C TRP A 362 -14.01 -0.10 -12.43
N ASN A 363 -14.56 -0.64 -11.34
CA ASN A 363 -15.60 0.00 -10.56
C ASN A 363 -14.97 0.97 -9.55
N LEU A 364 -15.36 2.23 -9.62
CA LEU A 364 -15.04 3.25 -8.62
C LEU A 364 -16.27 3.44 -7.73
N HIS A 365 -16.32 2.73 -6.61
CA HIS A 365 -17.42 2.81 -5.64
C HIS A 365 -17.40 4.12 -4.87
N GLU A 366 -16.22 4.65 -4.66
CA GLU A 366 -15.96 5.87 -3.90
C GLU A 366 -14.87 6.68 -4.60
N GLY A 367 -14.50 7.81 -3.98
CA GLY A 367 -13.47 8.70 -4.49
C GLY A 367 -13.80 9.39 -5.80
N ASN A 368 -12.87 10.24 -6.24
CA ASN A 368 -12.90 11.00 -7.47
C ASN A 368 -11.86 10.48 -8.46
N PHE A 369 -11.99 10.86 -9.73
CA PHE A 369 -11.02 10.55 -10.76
C PHE A 369 -10.37 11.83 -11.28
N SER A 370 -9.06 11.95 -11.11
CA SER A 370 -8.25 13.02 -11.68
C SER A 370 -7.13 12.46 -12.57
N MET A 371 -6.99 13.03 -13.76
CA MET A 371 -5.88 12.71 -14.67
C MET A 371 -5.35 13.98 -15.34
N ALA A 372 -4.06 14.24 -15.12
CA ALA A 372 -3.35 15.37 -15.67
C ALA A 372 -2.06 14.92 -16.37
N ASN A 373 -1.73 15.55 -17.50
CA ASN A 373 -0.45 15.35 -18.23
C ASN A 373 -0.12 13.88 -18.53
N ALA A 374 -1.14 13.07 -18.79
CA ALA A 374 -1.01 11.63 -18.92
C ALA A 374 -1.71 11.11 -20.18
N THR A 375 -1.38 9.87 -20.53
CA THR A 375 -2.01 9.12 -21.63
C THR A 375 -2.97 8.06 -21.09
N THR A 376 -4.09 7.85 -21.77
CA THR A 376 -5.02 6.74 -21.53
C THR A 376 -5.27 5.95 -22.82
N GLN A 377 -5.47 4.63 -22.69
CA GLN A 377 -5.70 3.73 -23.80
C GLN A 377 -6.67 2.60 -23.41
N ASN A 378 -7.30 2.04 -24.43
CA ASN A 378 -8.02 0.78 -24.38
C ASN A 378 -7.78 -0.02 -25.68
N SER A 379 -7.26 -1.24 -25.56
CA SER A 379 -7.04 -2.13 -26.72
C SER A 379 -8.14 -3.17 -26.91
N ASN A 380 -9.19 -3.19 -26.08
CA ASN A 380 -10.37 -4.01 -26.34
C ASN A 380 -11.14 -3.42 -27.54
N PRO A 381 -11.29 -4.16 -28.66
CA PRO A 381 -11.97 -3.64 -29.84
C PRO A 381 -13.51 -3.58 -29.69
N THR A 382 -14.08 -4.24 -28.67
CA THR A 382 -15.53 -4.26 -28.45
C THR A 382 -15.94 -3.10 -27.53
N PRO A 383 -16.76 -2.15 -28.01
CA PRO A 383 -17.28 -1.04 -27.20
C PRO A 383 -17.95 -1.54 -25.91
N GLY A 384 -17.57 -0.95 -24.76
CA GLY A 384 -18.18 -1.25 -23.46
C GLY A 384 -17.60 -2.46 -22.69
N ASN A 385 -16.74 -3.27 -23.31
CA ASN A 385 -16.14 -4.44 -22.64
C ASN A 385 -14.96 -4.09 -21.72
N ALA A 386 -14.26 -2.99 -22.00
CA ALA A 386 -13.26 -2.45 -21.09
C ALA A 386 -13.59 -0.99 -20.74
N LYS A 387 -13.80 -0.69 -19.45
CA LYS A 387 -14.32 0.61 -19.00
C LYS A 387 -14.04 0.91 -17.53
N PHE A 388 -13.98 2.20 -17.22
CA PHE A 388 -14.13 2.72 -15.86
C PHE A 388 -15.62 2.95 -15.58
N VAL A 389 -16.11 2.51 -14.42
CA VAL A 389 -17.51 2.60 -14.02
C VAL A 389 -17.59 3.40 -12.72
N PHE A 390 -18.31 4.52 -12.76
CA PHE A 390 -18.62 5.32 -11.57
C PHE A 390 -19.87 4.73 -10.91
N THR A 391 -19.75 4.20 -9.70
CA THR A 391 -20.76 3.37 -9.05
C THR A 391 -21.23 3.90 -7.68
N LYS A 392 -20.88 5.14 -7.32
CA LYS A 392 -21.23 5.71 -6.01
C LYS A 392 -22.76 5.86 -5.83
N ASP A 393 -23.37 4.91 -5.13
CA ASP A 393 -24.81 4.82 -4.94
C ASP A 393 -25.39 6.08 -4.27
N GLY A 394 -26.29 6.76 -4.98
CA GLY A 394 -26.93 8.00 -4.51
C GLY A 394 -25.98 9.17 -4.29
N GLY A 395 -24.70 9.03 -4.65
CA GLY A 395 -23.66 10.03 -4.41
C GLY A 395 -23.11 10.64 -5.69
N THR A 396 -22.18 11.59 -5.52
CA THR A 396 -21.48 12.27 -6.61
C THR A 396 -20.00 11.93 -6.62
N GLN A 397 -19.46 11.63 -7.79
CA GLN A 397 -18.03 11.50 -8.07
C GLN A 397 -17.62 12.56 -9.08
N ASN A 398 -16.47 13.19 -8.86
CA ASN A 398 -15.93 14.21 -9.77
C ASN A 398 -14.95 13.58 -10.77
N LEU A 399 -15.01 14.04 -12.01
CA LEU A 399 -14.05 13.73 -13.06
C LEU A 399 -13.32 14.99 -13.51
N THR A 400 -12.01 15.04 -13.26
CA THR A 400 -11.14 16.14 -13.65
C THR A 400 -10.08 15.66 -14.65
N LEU A 401 -10.11 16.19 -15.88
CA LEU A 401 -9.11 15.88 -16.90
C LEU A 401 -8.40 17.16 -17.37
N SER A 402 -7.07 17.13 -17.42
CA SER A 402 -6.26 18.26 -17.90
C SER A 402 -5.08 17.76 -18.73
N ASN A 403 -4.92 18.25 -19.96
CA ASN A 403 -3.82 17.85 -20.84
C ASN A 403 -3.71 16.31 -21.00
N VAL A 404 -4.84 15.64 -21.20
CA VAL A 404 -4.91 14.18 -21.38
C VAL A 404 -4.74 13.83 -22.85
N THR A 405 -3.82 12.90 -23.14
CA THR A 405 -3.65 12.30 -24.46
C THR A 405 -4.46 11.02 -24.57
N TYR A 406 -5.39 10.97 -25.51
CA TYR A 406 -6.21 9.79 -25.79
C TYR A 406 -5.50 8.92 -26.85
N GLY A 407 -4.90 7.81 -26.43
CA GLY A 407 -4.43 6.80 -27.37
C GLY A 407 -5.58 5.96 -27.92
N GLY A 408 -5.25 4.85 -28.60
CA GLY A 408 -6.26 3.94 -29.16
C GLY A 408 -7.28 3.50 -28.11
N GLY A 409 -8.57 3.64 -28.42
CA GLY A 409 -9.70 3.29 -27.55
C GLY A 409 -9.99 4.29 -26.41
N GLY A 410 -9.17 5.34 -26.27
CA GLY A 410 -9.44 6.49 -25.40
C GLY A 410 -9.63 6.18 -23.91
N LEU A 411 -10.60 6.87 -23.30
CA LEU A 411 -11.03 6.69 -21.91
C LEU A 411 -12.50 6.23 -21.90
N PRO A 412 -12.76 4.91 -21.89
CA PRO A 412 -14.13 4.42 -21.86
C PRO A 412 -14.74 4.57 -20.46
N ILE A 413 -15.90 5.22 -20.39
CA ILE A 413 -16.60 5.57 -19.14
C ILE A 413 -18.01 5.01 -19.16
N GLN A 414 -18.46 4.49 -18.02
CA GLN A 414 -19.85 4.28 -17.68
C GLN A 414 -20.17 4.98 -16.35
N VAL A 415 -21.32 5.63 -16.29
CA VAL A 415 -21.91 6.11 -15.03
C VAL A 415 -23.07 5.19 -14.72
N ASP A 416 -22.98 4.47 -13.60
CA ASP A 416 -23.94 3.43 -13.26
C ASP A 416 -25.25 4.00 -12.70
N SER A 417 -26.27 3.15 -12.59
CA SER A 417 -27.55 3.56 -12.01
C SER A 417 -27.35 4.16 -10.62
N SER A 418 -28.15 5.19 -10.28
CA SER A 418 -28.10 5.97 -9.03
C SER A 418 -26.82 6.79 -8.78
N ALA A 419 -25.75 6.60 -9.56
CA ALA A 419 -24.55 7.42 -9.45
C ALA A 419 -24.70 8.77 -10.16
N THR A 420 -24.06 9.80 -9.61
CA THR A 420 -23.88 11.10 -10.25
C THR A 420 -22.43 11.30 -10.65
N LEU A 421 -22.17 11.51 -11.94
CA LEU A 421 -20.86 11.96 -12.42
C LEU A 421 -20.90 13.48 -12.59
N ASN A 422 -20.08 14.20 -11.83
CA ASN A 422 -19.86 15.62 -12.04
C ASN A 422 -18.58 15.83 -12.85
N MET A 423 -18.74 16.41 -14.04
CA MET A 423 -17.62 16.71 -14.91
C MET A 423 -17.12 18.15 -14.76
N ASP A 424 -17.81 19.01 -14.01
CA ASP A 424 -17.51 20.46 -13.98
C ASP A 424 -17.26 20.99 -15.41
N THR A 425 -16.13 21.64 -15.66
CA THR A 425 -15.72 22.13 -16.98
C THR A 425 -14.89 21.12 -17.79
N THR A 426 -14.71 19.89 -17.30
CA THR A 426 -13.97 18.82 -17.97
C THR A 426 -14.66 18.43 -19.28
N ALA A 427 -13.84 18.18 -20.30
CA ALA A 427 -14.27 17.57 -21.56
C ALA A 427 -13.60 16.19 -21.75
N VAL A 428 -14.42 15.14 -21.86
CA VAL A 428 -13.97 13.79 -22.22
C VAL A 428 -13.94 13.68 -23.74
N GLY A 429 -12.74 13.58 -24.31
CA GLY A 429 -12.50 13.44 -25.75
C GLY A 429 -12.10 12.02 -26.16
N GLY A 430 -11.36 11.92 -27.27
CA GLY A 430 -10.87 10.64 -27.78
C GLY A 430 -11.94 9.81 -28.48
N ASN A 431 -11.78 8.48 -28.45
CA ASN A 431 -12.70 7.53 -29.09
C ASN A 431 -13.18 6.43 -28.13
N GLY A 432 -13.07 6.66 -26.82
CA GLY A 432 -13.61 5.75 -25.80
C GLY A 432 -15.13 5.81 -25.73
N THR A 433 -15.78 4.75 -25.26
CA THR A 433 -17.24 4.77 -25.09
C THR A 433 -17.66 5.70 -23.95
N PHE A 434 -18.84 6.29 -24.04
CA PHE A 434 -19.47 6.96 -22.92
C PHE A 434 -20.88 6.42 -22.72
N ILE A 435 -21.18 5.90 -21.53
CA ILE A 435 -22.46 5.30 -21.21
C ILE A 435 -23.03 5.99 -19.96
N LEU A 436 -24.20 6.62 -20.10
CA LEU A 436 -25.00 7.11 -18.99
C LEU A 436 -26.18 6.16 -18.78
N SER A 437 -26.12 5.34 -17.73
CA SER A 437 -27.12 4.31 -17.44
C SER A 437 -28.47 4.90 -17.01
N GLN A 438 -29.51 4.06 -16.99
CA GLN A 438 -30.81 4.43 -16.41
C GLN A 438 -30.64 4.92 -14.97
N ASN A 439 -31.40 5.94 -14.57
CA ASN A 439 -31.36 6.55 -13.23
C ASN A 439 -29.99 7.15 -12.83
N ALA A 440 -28.99 7.16 -13.72
CA ALA A 440 -27.74 7.86 -13.51
C ALA A 440 -27.94 9.37 -13.72
N THR A 441 -27.06 10.19 -13.15
CA THR A 441 -27.06 11.64 -13.35
C THR A 441 -25.74 12.13 -13.91
N LEU A 442 -25.80 12.97 -14.95
CA LEU A 442 -24.64 13.69 -15.48
C LEU A 442 -24.73 15.18 -15.14
N ALA A 443 -23.74 15.69 -14.40
CA ALA A 443 -23.61 17.10 -14.09
C ALA A 443 -22.45 17.74 -14.87
N THR A 444 -22.65 18.94 -15.40
CA THR A 444 -21.60 19.70 -16.08
C THR A 444 -21.76 21.21 -16.01
N ALA A 445 -20.63 21.87 -15.79
CA ALA A 445 -20.45 23.32 -15.86
C ALA A 445 -19.89 23.79 -17.22
N HIS A 446 -19.69 22.88 -18.18
CA HIS A 446 -19.13 23.20 -19.49
C HIS A 446 -20.09 24.06 -20.32
N ALA A 447 -19.61 25.17 -20.91
CA ALA A 447 -20.43 26.14 -21.65
C ALA A 447 -21.23 25.50 -22.80
N GLY A 448 -20.63 24.57 -23.53
CA GLY A 448 -21.29 23.78 -24.58
C GLY A 448 -22.30 22.72 -24.09
N GLY A 449 -22.61 22.67 -22.79
CA GLY A 449 -23.52 21.67 -22.22
C GLY A 449 -22.99 20.25 -22.29
N ILE A 450 -23.92 19.30 -22.45
CA ILE A 450 -23.60 17.86 -22.50
C ILE A 450 -22.65 17.54 -23.66
N ALA A 451 -22.88 18.08 -24.86
CA ALA A 451 -21.97 17.90 -26.01
C ALA A 451 -20.60 18.56 -25.81
N GLY A 452 -20.54 19.60 -24.98
CA GLY A 452 -19.27 20.22 -24.60
C GLY A 452 -18.48 19.38 -23.60
N ALA A 453 -19.16 18.71 -22.66
CA ALA A 453 -18.54 17.82 -21.67
C ALA A 453 -18.17 16.45 -22.25
N VAL A 454 -19.01 15.90 -23.14
CA VAL A 454 -18.80 14.59 -23.77
C VAL A 454 -18.48 14.80 -25.26
N GLN A 455 -17.19 14.96 -25.54
CA GLN A 455 -16.63 15.19 -26.88
C GLN A 455 -16.07 13.91 -27.51
N SER A 456 -16.26 12.76 -26.88
CA SER A 456 -15.78 11.49 -27.42
C SER A 456 -16.44 11.19 -28.76
N THR A 457 -15.62 10.71 -29.68
CA THR A 457 -16.03 10.22 -31.02
C THR A 457 -16.37 8.73 -31.02
N GLY A 458 -16.23 8.06 -29.87
CA GLY A 458 -16.60 6.66 -29.68
C GLY A 458 -18.12 6.47 -29.62
N ALA A 459 -18.56 5.26 -29.28
CA ALA A 459 -19.97 4.99 -29.07
C ALA A 459 -20.50 5.73 -27.82
N LEU A 460 -21.55 6.53 -28.01
CA LEU A 460 -22.20 7.31 -26.96
C LEU A 460 -23.59 6.74 -26.70
N THR A 461 -23.89 6.40 -25.44
CA THR A 461 -25.18 5.88 -25.02
C THR A 461 -25.71 6.72 -23.87
N PHE A 462 -26.86 7.35 -24.07
CA PHE A 462 -27.55 8.13 -23.06
C PHE A 462 -28.94 7.55 -22.85
N ASN A 463 -29.21 7.02 -21.66
CA ASN A 463 -30.51 6.42 -21.36
C ASN A 463 -31.60 7.50 -21.14
N GLU A 464 -32.80 7.29 -21.66
CA GLU A 464 -33.93 8.23 -21.52
C GLU A 464 -34.43 8.36 -20.06
N ALA A 465 -34.11 7.39 -19.20
CA ALA A 465 -34.38 7.45 -17.77
C ALA A 465 -33.21 8.08 -16.96
N ALA A 466 -32.20 8.66 -17.61
CA ALA A 466 -31.13 9.39 -16.94
C ALA A 466 -31.54 10.84 -16.61
N SER A 467 -30.79 11.47 -15.71
CA SER A 467 -31.00 12.86 -15.30
C SER A 467 -29.78 13.74 -15.61
N TYR A 468 -29.99 15.05 -15.74
CA TYR A 468 -28.95 15.99 -16.15
C TYR A 468 -28.94 17.23 -15.26
N ILE A 469 -27.75 17.74 -14.96
CA ILE A 469 -27.56 18.98 -14.18
C ILE A 469 -26.66 19.92 -14.99
N LEU A 470 -27.15 21.13 -15.27
CA LEU A 470 -26.40 22.19 -15.92
C LEU A 470 -26.07 23.23 -14.85
N ASN A 471 -24.83 23.20 -14.35
CA ASN A 471 -24.37 23.94 -13.17
C ASN A 471 -23.19 24.88 -13.45
N GLY A 472 -23.12 25.44 -14.66
CA GLY A 472 -22.08 26.37 -15.07
C GLY A 472 -22.17 27.76 -14.44
N THR A 473 -21.12 28.54 -14.64
CA THR A 473 -21.06 29.97 -14.28
C THR A 473 -21.14 30.90 -15.49
N VAL A 474 -21.13 30.32 -16.69
CA VAL A 474 -21.33 30.98 -17.99
C VAL A 474 -22.56 30.40 -18.64
N ALA A 475 -23.22 31.14 -19.54
CA ALA A 475 -24.42 30.66 -20.22
C ALA A 475 -24.18 29.30 -20.88
N GLN A 476 -25.09 28.35 -20.66
CA GLN A 476 -25.00 27.01 -21.21
C GLN A 476 -26.12 26.73 -22.22
N VAL A 477 -25.94 25.67 -23.00
CA VAL A 477 -26.99 25.02 -23.79
C VAL A 477 -27.18 23.60 -23.27
N THR A 478 -28.36 23.00 -23.39
CA THR A 478 -28.51 21.56 -23.07
C THR A 478 -27.78 20.66 -24.07
N SER A 479 -27.67 21.12 -25.33
CA SER A 479 -27.15 20.42 -26.51
C SER A 479 -28.01 19.24 -27.02
N THR A 480 -27.88 18.91 -28.31
CA THR A 480 -28.61 17.80 -28.96
C THR A 480 -28.09 16.41 -28.57
N LEU A 481 -27.01 16.35 -27.77
CA LEU A 481 -26.51 15.08 -27.23
C LEU A 481 -27.31 14.63 -26.00
N MET A 482 -27.96 15.57 -25.29
CA MET A 482 -29.00 15.22 -24.33
C MET A 482 -30.15 14.54 -25.09
N PRO A 483 -30.71 13.41 -24.64
CA PRO A 483 -31.88 12.80 -25.27
C PRO A 483 -33.08 13.75 -25.33
N ASP A 484 -34.02 13.48 -26.25
CA ASP A 484 -35.30 14.19 -26.33
C ASP A 484 -36.30 13.73 -25.24
N THR A 485 -35.97 12.69 -24.48
CA THR A 485 -36.69 12.22 -23.30
C THR A 485 -35.70 12.00 -22.17
N VAL A 486 -35.93 12.64 -21.02
CA VAL A 486 -35.07 12.54 -19.83
C VAL A 486 -35.91 12.27 -18.59
N ASN A 487 -35.31 11.68 -17.56
CA ASN A 487 -35.96 11.55 -16.26
C ASN A 487 -35.96 12.89 -15.51
N GLY A 488 -34.79 13.46 -15.23
CA GLY A 488 -34.67 14.73 -14.51
C GLY A 488 -33.83 15.75 -15.26
N LEU A 489 -34.15 17.03 -15.11
CA LEU A 489 -33.33 18.13 -15.61
C LEU A 489 -33.22 19.21 -14.53
N ALA A 490 -32.00 19.55 -14.14
CA ALA A 490 -31.75 20.62 -13.17
C ALA A 490 -30.97 21.76 -13.83
N ILE A 491 -31.49 22.97 -13.67
CA ILE A 491 -30.91 24.22 -14.16
C ILE A 491 -30.39 24.99 -12.95
N ASN A 492 -29.07 25.01 -12.79
CA ASN A 492 -28.39 25.64 -11.68
C ASN A 492 -27.27 26.56 -12.17
N ASN A 493 -27.62 27.51 -13.04
CA ASN A 493 -26.66 28.38 -13.69
C ASN A 493 -27.23 29.78 -13.80
N GLU A 494 -26.71 30.72 -13.00
CA GLU A 494 -27.18 32.11 -12.95
C GLU A 494 -27.08 32.84 -14.30
N ALA A 495 -26.13 32.46 -15.17
CA ALA A 495 -25.98 33.02 -16.50
C ALA A 495 -27.01 32.47 -17.52
N GLY A 496 -27.81 31.49 -17.11
CA GLY A 496 -28.91 30.91 -17.87
C GLY A 496 -28.52 29.69 -18.70
N VAL A 497 -29.55 28.92 -19.07
CA VAL A 497 -29.43 27.70 -19.88
C VAL A 497 -30.46 27.73 -21.00
N VAL A 498 -30.02 27.49 -22.23
CA VAL A 498 -30.90 27.40 -23.40
C VAL A 498 -31.22 25.95 -23.73
N LEU A 499 -32.50 25.62 -23.83
CA LEU A 499 -32.95 24.32 -24.32
C LEU A 499 -32.68 24.23 -25.83
N SER A 500 -31.99 23.18 -26.26
CA SER A 500 -31.53 23.04 -27.65
C SER A 500 -32.47 22.23 -28.55
N GLN A 501 -33.44 21.52 -27.98
CA GLN A 501 -34.41 20.71 -28.71
C GLN A 501 -35.64 20.47 -27.84
N ALA A 502 -36.76 20.06 -28.45
CA ALA A 502 -37.93 19.70 -27.68
C ALA A 502 -37.63 18.49 -26.79
N THR A 503 -37.98 18.56 -25.51
CA THR A 503 -37.64 17.52 -24.53
C THR A 503 -38.84 17.13 -23.69
N VAL A 504 -39.04 15.83 -23.49
CA VAL A 504 -39.97 15.25 -22.51
C VAL A 504 -39.22 15.04 -21.19
N ILE A 505 -39.75 15.58 -20.10
CA ILE A 505 -39.18 15.45 -18.76
C ILE A 505 -40.14 14.61 -17.92
N ASN A 506 -39.77 13.36 -17.65
CA ASN A 506 -40.64 12.38 -16.99
C ASN A 506 -40.71 12.53 -15.46
N GLY A 507 -39.66 13.08 -14.85
CA GLY A 507 -39.53 13.38 -13.43
C GLY A 507 -39.57 14.89 -13.18
N VAL A 508 -38.56 15.43 -12.49
CA VAL A 508 -38.60 16.84 -12.06
C VAL A 508 -37.69 17.72 -12.93
N LEU A 509 -38.25 18.80 -13.47
CA LEU A 509 -37.49 19.98 -13.92
C LEU A 509 -37.23 20.89 -12.72
N ARG A 510 -35.99 20.93 -12.24
CA ARG A 510 -35.58 21.77 -11.10
C ARG A 510 -34.95 23.07 -11.60
N LEU A 511 -35.56 24.19 -11.29
CA LEU A 511 -35.07 25.53 -11.63
C LEU A 511 -34.43 26.14 -10.39
N MET A 512 -33.15 25.85 -10.19
CA MET A 512 -32.39 26.21 -8.99
C MET A 512 -31.79 27.62 -9.10
N ALA A 513 -31.23 27.96 -10.26
CA ALA A 513 -30.64 29.28 -10.50
C ALA A 513 -30.70 29.68 -11.98
N GLY A 514 -30.86 30.98 -12.22
CA GLY A 514 -30.88 31.59 -13.56
C GLY A 514 -32.16 31.36 -14.36
N GLU A 515 -32.11 31.74 -15.63
CA GLU A 515 -33.22 31.60 -16.58
C GLU A 515 -33.03 30.37 -17.46
N PHE A 516 -34.06 29.51 -17.52
CA PHE A 516 -34.15 28.43 -18.50
C PHE A 516 -34.91 28.93 -19.74
N ASP A 517 -34.19 29.11 -20.85
CA ASP A 517 -34.77 29.51 -22.13
C ASP A 517 -35.46 28.31 -22.79
N ASN A 518 -36.77 28.23 -22.56
CA ASN A 518 -37.68 27.24 -23.12
C ASN A 518 -38.53 27.81 -24.28
N THR A 519 -37.98 28.72 -25.08
CA THR A 519 -38.61 29.10 -26.36
C THR A 519 -38.75 27.91 -27.31
N ILE A 520 -37.86 26.91 -27.19
CA ILE A 520 -38.11 25.55 -27.65
C ILE A 520 -38.96 24.85 -26.58
N PRO A 521 -40.11 24.26 -26.91
CA PRO A 521 -41.02 23.72 -25.91
C PRO A 521 -40.49 22.43 -25.31
N PHE A 522 -40.64 22.27 -24.00
CA PHE A 522 -40.56 20.96 -23.33
C PHE A 522 -41.97 20.45 -23.03
N LYS A 523 -42.10 19.15 -22.76
CA LYS A 523 -43.31 18.52 -22.25
C LYS A 523 -43.01 17.84 -20.92
N LEU A 524 -43.96 17.90 -19.99
CA LEU A 524 -43.90 17.07 -18.79
C LEU A 524 -44.50 15.70 -19.13
N GLY A 525 -43.80 14.64 -18.75
CA GLY A 525 -44.34 13.27 -18.81
C GLY A 525 -45.44 13.06 -17.76
N THR A 526 -45.97 11.84 -17.68
CA THR A 526 -47.09 11.51 -16.76
C THR A 526 -46.80 11.82 -15.29
N ASN A 527 -45.53 11.67 -14.87
CA ASN A 527 -45.06 11.99 -13.52
C ASN A 527 -44.25 13.31 -13.49
N GLY A 528 -44.26 14.06 -14.59
CA GLY A 528 -43.46 15.24 -14.80
C GLY A 528 -43.93 16.41 -13.93
N SER A 529 -42.99 17.12 -13.32
CA SER A 529 -43.29 18.33 -12.53
C SER A 529 -42.19 19.37 -12.66
N ILE A 530 -42.48 20.61 -12.24
CA ILE A 530 -41.52 21.71 -12.19
C ILE A 530 -41.35 22.13 -10.73
N SER A 531 -40.10 22.25 -10.29
CA SER A 531 -39.72 22.77 -8.98
C SER A 531 -39.00 24.11 -9.16
N TYR A 532 -39.58 25.20 -8.63
CA TYR A 532 -38.96 26.53 -8.65
C TYR A 532 -38.18 26.73 -7.35
N GLU A 533 -36.85 26.69 -7.43
CA GLU A 533 -35.91 26.72 -6.29
C GLU A 533 -34.99 27.94 -6.32
N GLY A 534 -35.30 28.95 -7.13
CA GLY A 534 -34.52 30.18 -7.31
C GLY A 534 -34.33 30.58 -8.77
N GLY A 535 -34.47 29.63 -9.70
CA GLY A 535 -34.49 29.88 -11.14
C GLY A 535 -35.89 30.15 -11.70
N ARG A 536 -35.97 30.44 -12.99
CA ARG A 536 -37.24 30.72 -13.70
C ARG A 536 -37.25 30.18 -15.13
N LEU A 537 -38.45 30.00 -15.68
CA LEU A 537 -38.65 29.80 -17.13
C LEU A 537 -38.66 31.15 -17.85
N LYS A 538 -38.13 31.18 -19.07
CA LYS A 538 -38.27 32.35 -19.95
C LYS A 538 -39.69 32.50 -20.49
N VAL A 539 -40.30 31.40 -20.90
CA VAL A 539 -41.70 31.30 -21.33
C VAL A 539 -42.47 30.57 -20.23
N PRO A 540 -43.32 31.25 -19.45
CA PRO A 540 -44.11 30.60 -18.41
C PRO A 540 -45.01 29.51 -19.00
N VAL A 541 -45.04 28.33 -18.38
CA VAL A 541 -46.08 27.34 -18.69
C VAL A 541 -47.38 27.78 -18.02
N SER A 542 -48.47 27.86 -18.78
CA SER A 542 -49.79 28.08 -18.20
C SER A 542 -50.11 26.88 -17.30
N VAL A 543 -50.19 27.11 -16.00
CA VAL A 543 -50.79 26.14 -15.09
C VAL A 543 -52.25 26.06 -15.53
N GLU A 544 -52.68 24.94 -16.12
CA GLU A 544 -54.11 24.62 -16.06
C GLU A 544 -54.41 24.44 -14.56
N GLU A 545 -54.97 25.49 -13.94
CA GLU A 545 -55.66 25.34 -12.68
C GLU A 545 -56.63 24.18 -12.88
N ARG A 546 -56.35 23.04 -12.26
CA ARG A 546 -57.33 21.98 -12.11
C ARG A 546 -58.47 22.66 -11.34
N GLU A 547 -59.57 23.01 -12.03
CA GLU A 547 -60.71 23.67 -11.40
C GLU A 547 -60.99 22.89 -10.11
N SER A 548 -60.80 23.54 -8.96
CA SER A 548 -61.31 22.98 -7.73
C SER A 548 -62.80 22.78 -7.97
N GLU A 549 -63.32 21.58 -7.79
CA GLU A 549 -64.76 21.34 -7.63
C GLU A 549 -65.24 21.98 -6.32
N LEU A 550 -65.00 23.28 -6.14
CA LEU A 550 -65.71 24.07 -5.15
C LEU A 550 -67.13 24.21 -5.69
N PRO A 551 -68.15 23.73 -4.96
CA PRO A 551 -69.54 23.88 -5.37
C PRO A 551 -69.84 25.36 -5.61
N LYS A 552 -70.19 25.71 -6.86
CA LYS A 552 -70.56 27.09 -7.23
C LYS A 552 -71.98 27.46 -6.76
N GLU A 553 -72.73 26.53 -6.17
CA GLU A 553 -74.05 26.77 -5.58
C GLU A 553 -74.22 26.08 -4.22
N PHE A 554 -74.61 26.87 -3.22
CA PHE A 554 -75.23 26.37 -1.99
C PHE A 554 -76.74 26.51 -2.16
N ALA A 555 -77.42 25.42 -2.56
CA ALA A 555 -78.88 25.37 -2.55
C ALA A 555 -79.38 24.87 -1.20
N LEU A 556 -80.19 25.67 -0.52
CA LEU A 556 -80.88 25.27 0.71
C LEU A 556 -82.17 24.55 0.30
N PHE A 557 -82.13 23.21 0.26
CA PHE A 557 -83.34 22.44 0.03
C PHE A 557 -84.28 22.57 1.24
N GLN A 558 -85.43 23.18 1.01
CA GLN A 558 -86.49 23.41 1.98
C GLN A 558 -87.16 22.07 2.35
N ASN A 559 -86.49 21.25 3.17
CA ASN A 559 -87.04 20.11 3.92
C ASN A 559 -86.02 19.43 4.89
N TYR A 560 -84.86 20.03 5.16
CA TYR A 560 -83.99 19.54 6.24
C TYR A 560 -84.44 20.12 7.59
N PRO A 561 -84.52 19.32 8.68
CA PRO A 561 -84.90 19.83 9.99
C PRO A 561 -83.86 20.84 10.46
N ASN A 562 -84.27 22.09 10.64
CA ASN A 562 -83.43 23.14 11.21
C ASN A 562 -83.23 22.87 12.71
N PRO A 563 -81.99 22.61 13.18
CA PRO A 563 -81.72 22.34 14.60
C PRO A 563 -81.68 23.60 15.48
N PHE A 564 -82.02 24.78 14.94
CA PHE A 564 -82.00 26.06 15.68
C PHE A 564 -83.30 26.88 15.54
N ASN A 565 -84.44 26.22 15.39
CA ASN A 565 -85.72 26.86 15.71
C ASN A 565 -86.17 26.31 17.09
N PRO A 566 -86.27 27.15 18.14
CA PRO A 566 -86.47 26.70 19.53
C PRO A 566 -87.80 25.98 19.77
#